data_AF-A0A9P7FGX5-F1
#
_entry.id   AF-A0A9P7FGX5-F1
#
_cell.length_a   1.000
_cell.length_b   1.000
_cell.length_c   1.000
_cell.angle_alpha   90.00
_cell.angle_beta   90.00
_cell.angle_gamma   90.00
#
_symmetry.space_group_name_H-M   'P 1'
#
loop_
_entity.id
_entity.type
_entity.pdbx_description
1 polymer ?
#
loop_
_entity_poly.entity_id
_entity_poly.type
_entity_poly.pdbx_seq_one_letter_code
_entity_poly.pdbx_strand_id
1 'polypeptide(L)' 'MSLPAVENDLKAHLREHYVDSDWRPALKAIMDAEGDTDVALNAVNALAEAASCRTGLKIHIPACPQ' A
#
# COMPACT_ATOMS: atom_id res chain seq x y z
N MET A 1 3.24 0.45 -10.58
CA MET A 1 4.65 0.21 -11.00
C MET A 1 5.10 -1.03 -10.24
N SER A 2 5.81 -1.97 -10.85
CA SER A 2 6.24 -3.17 -10.10
C SER A 2 7.59 -2.92 -9.41
N LEU A 3 7.79 -3.47 -8.23
CA LEU A 3 9.06 -3.41 -7.47
C LEU A 3 10.32 -3.67 -8.29
N PRO A 4 10.36 -4.70 -9.17
CA PRO A 4 11.54 -4.95 -9.97
C PRO A 4 11.86 -3.79 -10.92
N ALA A 5 10.85 -3.03 -11.36
CA ALA A 5 11.05 -1.85 -12.19
C ALA A 5 11.63 -0.69 -11.36
N VAL A 6 11.06 -0.42 -10.17
CA VAL A 6 11.55 0.65 -9.27
C VAL A 6 12.97 0.35 -8.78
N GLU A 7 13.26 -0.89 -8.42
CA GLU A 7 14.59 -1.32 -8.00
C GLU A 7 15.60 -1.23 -9.14
N ASN A 8 15.24 -1.63 -10.36
CA ASN A 8 16.10 -1.50 -11.53
C ASN A 8 16.37 -0.04 -11.90
N ASP A 9 15.35 0.82 -11.84
CA ASP A 9 15.51 2.25 -12.11
C ASP A 9 16.41 2.91 -11.04
N LEU A 10 16.23 2.54 -9.78
CA LEU A 10 17.05 3.02 -8.66
C LEU A 10 18.51 2.55 -8.79
N LYS A 11 18.72 1.28 -9.15
CA LYS A 11 20.06 0.73 -9.46
C LYS A 11 20.70 1.43 -10.65
N ALA A 12 19.94 1.68 -11.72
CA ALA A 12 20.43 2.37 -12.91
C ALA A 12 20.81 3.83 -12.62
N HIS A 13 20.05 4.50 -11.74
CA HIS A 13 20.25 5.89 -11.36
C HIS A 13 21.46 6.07 -10.42
N LEU A 14 21.62 5.18 -9.44
CA LEU A 14 22.68 5.28 -8.41
C LEU A 14 23.97 4.55 -8.80
N ARG A 15 23.90 3.57 -9.71
CA ARG A 15 25.03 2.75 -10.19
C ARG A 15 25.88 2.20 -9.04
N GLU A 16 27.13 2.65 -8.94
CA GLU A 16 28.10 2.19 -7.92
C GLU A 16 27.77 2.67 -6.51
N HIS A 17 26.89 3.68 -6.38
CA HIS A 17 26.39 4.17 -5.10
C HIS A 17 25.15 3.42 -4.61
N TYR A 18 24.67 2.43 -5.37
CA TYR A 18 23.57 1.59 -4.92
C TYR A 18 24.09 0.56 -3.91
N VAL A 19 23.73 0.76 -2.65
CA VAL A 19 23.99 -0.20 -1.57
C VAL A 19 22.66 -0.83 -1.16
N ASP A 20 22.51 -2.11 -1.47
CA ASP A 20 21.27 -2.88 -1.23
C ASP A 20 20.80 -2.82 0.23
N SER A 21 21.73 -2.82 1.21
CA SER A 21 21.40 -2.71 2.63
C SER A 21 20.71 -1.41 3.01
N ASP A 22 21.01 -0.32 2.30
CA ASP A 22 20.50 1.01 2.63
C ASP A 22 19.12 1.25 2.02
N TRP A 23 18.85 0.61 0.88
CA TRP A 23 17.63 0.79 0.11
C TRP A 23 16.55 -0.26 0.40
N ARG A 24 16.92 -1.47 0.83
CA ARG A 24 15.97 -2.54 1.19
C ARG A 24 14.90 -2.09 2.20
N PRO A 25 15.24 -1.40 3.30
CA PRO A 25 14.21 -0.96 4.26
C PRO A 25 13.24 0.04 3.64
N ALA A 26 13.74 0.97 2.83
CA ALA A 26 12.92 1.98 2.15
C ALA A 26 12.00 1.35 1.09
N LEU A 27 12.53 0.44 0.28
CA LEU A 27 11.75 -0.34 -0.68
C LEU A 27 10.66 -1.15 0.01
N LYS A 28 11.00 -1.86 1.10
CA LYS A 28 10.03 -2.62 1.89
C LYS A 28 8.92 -1.73 2.46
N ALA A 29 9.25 -0.57 3.00
CA ALA A 29 8.24 0.37 3.51
C ALA A 29 7.26 0.84 2.41
N ILE A 30 7.75 1.04 1.18
CA ILE A 30 6.91 1.35 0.03
C ILE A 30 6.00 0.16 -0.32
N MET A 31 6.51 -1.08 -0.25
CA MET A 31 5.68 -2.29 -0.48
C MET A 31 4.58 -2.44 0.56
N ASP A 32 4.94 -2.28 1.83
CA ASP A 32 3.99 -2.45 2.94
C ASP A 32 2.86 -1.40 2.81
N ALA A 33 3.18 -0.18 2.40
CA ALA A 33 2.19 0.88 2.13
C ALA A 33 1.34 0.63 0.86
N GLU A 34 1.91 0.03 -0.19
CA GLU A 34 1.14 -0.38 -1.38
C GLU A 34 0.15 -1.50 -1.00
N GLY A 35 0.59 -2.48 -0.20
CA GLY A 35 -0.27 -3.52 0.37
C GLY A 35 -1.44 -2.94 1.20
N ASP A 36 -1.19 -1.91 2.00
CA ASP A 36 -2.24 -1.19 2.73
C ASP A 36 -3.25 -0.53 1.80
N THR A 37 -2.80 -0.03 0.64
CA THR A 37 -3.67 0.62 -0.35
C THR A 37 -4.57 -0.40 -1.04
N ASP A 38 -4.05 -1.57 -1.41
CA ASP A 38 -4.85 -2.66 -1.99
C ASP A 38 -5.86 -3.23 -0.97
N VAL A 39 -5.46 -3.35 0.29
CA VAL A 39 -6.36 -3.75 1.39
C VAL A 39 -7.46 -2.72 1.59
N ALA A 40 -7.13 -1.43 1.59
CA ALA A 40 -8.11 -0.35 1.69
C ALA A 40 -9.07 -0.35 0.49
N LEU A 41 -8.56 -0.53 -0.72
CA LEU A 41 -9.38 -0.58 -1.94
C LEU A 41 -10.35 -1.77 -1.92
N ASN A 42 -9.88 -2.95 -1.51
CA ASN A 42 -10.74 -4.13 -1.35
C ASN A 42 -11.83 -3.90 -0.30
N ALA A 43 -11.50 -3.28 0.83
CA ALA A 43 -12.48 -2.93 1.86
C ALA A 43 -13.54 -1.93 1.34
N VAL A 44 -13.11 -0.93 0.57
CA VAL A 44 -14.00 0.04 -0.07
C VAL A 44 -14.91 -0.63 -1.12
N ASN A 45 -14.38 -1.53 -1.93
CA ASN A 45 -15.18 -2.27 -2.91
C ASN A 45 -16.23 -3.15 -2.23
N ALA A 46 -15.85 -3.89 -1.17
CA ALA A 46 -16.79 -4.67 -0.38
C ALA A 46 -17.87 -3.80 0.27
N LEU A 47 -17.50 -2.60 0.74
CA LEU A 47 -18.45 -1.62 1.27
C LEU A 47 -19.41 -1.09 0.18
N ALA A 48 -18.90 -0.81 -1.03
CA ALA A 48 -19.69 -0.34 -2.15
C ALA A 48 -20.70 -1.41 -2.62
N GLU A 49 -20.31 -2.68 -2.67
CA GLU A 49 -21.22 -3.79 -2.94
C GLU A 49 -22.31 -3.91 -1.86
N ALA A 50 -21.92 -3.84 -0.59
CA ALA A 50 -22.88 -3.86 0.51
C ALA A 50 -23.87 -2.68 0.45
N ALA A 51 -23.40 -1.50 0.02
CA ALA A 51 -24.22 -0.29 -0.14
C ALA A 51 -25.18 -0.39 -1.32
N SER A 52 -24.75 -1.03 -2.40
CA SER A 52 -25.59 -1.32 -3.56
C SER A 52 -26.79 -2.20 -3.20
N CYS A 53 -26.58 -3.19 -2.31
CA CYS A 53 -27.63 -4.12 -1.89
C CYS A 53 -28.50 -3.63 -0.73
N ARG A 54 -28.09 -2.59 0.00
CA ARG A 54 -28.77 -2.14 1.24
C ARG A 54 -28.76 -0.63 1.40
N THR A 55 -29.93 -0.04 1.60
CA THR A 55 -30.03 1.36 2.05
C THR A 55 -29.81 1.44 3.57
N GLY A 56 -28.97 2.39 4.02
CA GLY A 56 -28.77 2.67 5.45
C GLY A 56 -27.53 2.06 6.14
N LEU A 57 -26.42 1.88 5.42
CA LEU A 57 -25.15 1.49 6.06
C LEU A 57 -24.68 2.55 7.06
N LYS A 58 -24.30 2.11 8.26
CA LYS A 58 -23.69 2.95 9.29
C LYS A 58 -22.22 2.54 9.44
N ILE A 59 -21.32 3.47 9.15
CA ILE A 59 -19.89 3.29 9.41
C ILE A 59 -19.66 3.50 10.91
N HIS A 60 -19.09 2.49 11.57
CA HIS A 60 -18.73 2.57 12.98
C HIS A 60 -17.21 2.71 13.07
N ILE A 61 -16.74 3.90 13.43
CA ILE A 61 -15.31 4.16 13.65
C ILE A 61 -15.01 3.79 15.11
N PRO A 62 -14.17 2.78 15.39
CA PRO A 62 -13.80 2.45 16.75
C PRO A 62 -13.02 3.60 17.40
N ALA A 63 -13.26 3.84 18.68
CA ALA A 63 -12.49 4.82 19.43
C ALA A 63 -11.01 4.40 19.46
N CYS A 64 -10.11 5.37 19.25
CA CYS A 64 -8.67 5.13 19.29
C CYS A 64 -8.29 4.55 20.66
N PRO A 65 -7.61 3.39 20.76
CA PRO A 65 -7.12 2.89 22.04
C PRO A 65 -6.14 3.91 22.64
N GLN A 66 -6.38 4.32 23.90
CA GLN A 66 -5.50 5.20 24.66
C GLN A 66 -4.23 4.48 25.13
#